data_AF-A0A538K1P0-F1
#
_entry.id   AF-A0A538K1P0-F1
#
_cell.length_a   1.000
_cell.length_b   1.000
_cell.length_c   1.000
_cell.angle_alpha   90.00
_cell.angle_beta   90.00
_cell.angle_gamma   90.00
#
_symmetry.space_group_name_H-M   'P 1'
#
loop_
_entity.id
_entity.type
_entity.pdbx_description
1 polymer ?
#
loop_
_entity_poly.entity_id
_entity_poly.type
_entity_poly.pdbx_seq_one_letter_code
_entity_poly.pdbx_strand_id
1 'polypeptide(L)' 'MSRSAVVLATGYGGPEVLELVEQEVAEPRPGEAVLDVRAAGVNPVDWKMYSGARGRDPSALP' A
#
# COMPACT_ATOMS: atom_id res chain seq x y z
N MET A 1 -18.19 6.21 8.81
CA MET A 1 -16.88 6.24 8.12
C MET A 1 -16.79 5.02 7.24
N SER A 2 -16.34 5.17 5.99
CA SER A 2 -16.20 4.02 5.06
C SER A 2 -14.91 3.26 5.38
N ARG A 3 -14.89 1.95 5.15
CA ARG A 3 -13.67 1.13 5.18
C ARG A 3 -13.31 0.68 3.77
N SER A 4 -12.03 0.42 3.53
CA SER A 4 -11.52 -0.15 2.29
C SER A 4 -10.50 -1.25 2.61
N ALA A 5 -10.50 -2.28 1.78
CA ALA A 5 -9.43 -3.24 1.72
C ALA A 5 -8.17 -2.58 1.11
N VAL A 6 -7.01 -2.85 1.70
CA VAL A 6 -5.70 -2.31 1.34
C VAL A 6 -4.70 -3.45 1.30
N VAL A 7 -3.85 -3.51 0.27
CA VAL A 7 -2.72 -4.45 0.22
C VAL A 7 -1.52 -3.77 0.88
N LEU A 8 -1.03 -4.34 1.97
CA LEU A 8 0.07 -3.81 2.79
C LEU A 8 1.26 -4.77 2.77
N ALA A 9 2.49 -4.25 2.72
CA ALA A 9 3.69 -5.07 2.93
C ALA A 9 4.07 -5.04 4.42
N THR A 10 3.97 -6.17 5.13
CA THR A 10 4.28 -6.24 6.56
C THR A 10 5.77 -6.48 6.86
N GLY A 11 6.58 -6.61 5.81
CA GLY A 11 8.02 -6.81 5.89
C GLY A 11 8.69 -6.69 4.52
N TYR A 12 10.01 -6.89 4.48
CA TYR A 12 10.73 -7.03 3.23
C TYR A 12 10.75 -8.48 2.76
N GLY A 13 10.40 -8.74 1.50
CA GLY A 13 10.36 -10.08 0.94
C GLY A 13 9.74 -10.17 -0.46
N GLY A 14 9.37 -11.37 -0.87
CA GLY A 14 8.52 -11.60 -2.04
C GLY A 14 7.03 -11.36 -1.72
N PRO A 15 6.12 -11.82 -2.58
CA PRO A 15 4.68 -11.65 -2.38
C PRO A 15 4.13 -12.20 -1.06
N GLU A 16 4.86 -13.10 -0.39
CA GLU A 16 4.51 -13.67 0.91
C GLU A 16 4.41 -12.67 2.05
N VAL A 17 4.98 -11.46 1.89
CA VAL A 17 4.87 -10.37 2.87
C VAL A 17 3.67 -9.46 2.66
N LEU A 18 2.86 -9.71 1.63
CA LEU A 18 1.68 -8.90 1.33
C LEU A 18 0.44 -9.41 2.08
N GLU A 19 -0.24 -8.50 2.75
CA GLU A 19 -1.48 -8.78 3.48
C GLU A 19 -2.61 -7.87 3.00
N LEU A 20 -3.83 -8.43 2.94
CA LEU A 20 -5.04 -7.65 2.73
C LEU A 20 -5.60 -7.21 4.08
N VAL A 21 -5.60 -5.91 4.34
CA VAL A 21 -6.08 -5.33 5.60
C VAL A 21 -7.23 -4.37 5.36
N GLU A 22 -8.13 -4.23 6.33
CA GLU A 22 -9.24 -3.28 6.28
C GLU A 22 -8.88 -2.00 7.03
N GLN A 23 -8.87 -0.86 6.34
CA GLN A 23 -8.56 0.45 6.93
C GLN A 23 -9.73 1.43 6.80
N GLU A 24 -9.82 2.39 7.71
CA GLU A 24 -10.78 3.50 7.58
C GLU A 24 -10.32 4.46 6.48
N VAL A 25 -11.27 4.89 5.65
CA VAL A 25 -11.02 5.92 4.63
C VAL A 25 -11.07 7.28 5.32
N ALA A 26 -9.94 7.99 5.29
CA ALA A 26 -9.84 9.35 5.82
C ALA A 26 -10.73 10.33 5.05
N GLU A 27 -11.25 11.34 5.75
CA GLU A 27 -11.96 12.44 5.11
C GLU A 27 -10.97 13.32 4.31
N PRO A 28 -11.35 13.78 3.10
CA PRO A 28 -10.46 14.62 2.30
C PRO A 28 -10.30 16.01 2.93
N ARG A 29 -9.08 16.55 2.89
CA ARG A 29 -8.78 17.93 3.29
C ARG A 29 -9.00 18.90 2.11
N PRO A 30 -8.95 20.23 2.33
CA PRO A 30 -9.02 21.19 1.23
C PRO A 30 -7.96 20.90 0.15
N GLY A 31 -8.41 20.67 -1.08
CA GLY A 31 -7.56 20.32 -2.23
C GLY A 31 -7.39 18.82 -2.49
N GLU A 32 -7.98 17.94 -1.67
CA GLU A 32 -7.94 16.49 -1.83
C GLU A 32 -9.30 15.95 -2.32
N ALA A 33 -9.29 14.73 -2.88
CA ALA A 33 -10.48 13.99 -3.25
C ALA A 33 -10.35 12.54 -2.79
N VAL A 34 -11.46 11.94 -2.38
CA VAL A 34 -11.54 10.49 -2.12
C VAL A 34 -11.97 9.79 -3.40
N LEU A 35 -11.26 8.72 -3.76
CA LEU A 35 -11.51 7.94 -4.95
C LEU A 35 -11.97 6.53 -4.57
N ASP A 36 -13.05 6.07 -5.19
CA ASP A 36 -13.47 4.67 -5.16
C ASP A 36 -12.65 3.88 -6.21
N VAL A 37 -11.56 3.25 -5.76
CA VAL A 37 -10.61 2.57 -6.63
C VAL A 37 -11.21 1.26 -7.16
N ARG A 38 -11.55 1.25 -8.45
CA ARG A 38 -12.11 0.05 -9.12
C ARG A 38 -11.06 -0.93 -9.64
N ALA A 39 -9.85 -0.44 -9.92
CA ALA A 39 -8.72 -1.24 -10.38
C ALA A 39 -7.40 -0.50 -10.12
N ALA A 40 -6.32 -1.27 -9.96
CA ALA A 40 -4.95 -0.76 -9.87
C ALA A 40 -4.03 -1.57 -10.80
N GLY A 41 -3.14 -0.87 -11.50
CA GLY A 41 -2.11 -1.52 -12.31
C GLY A 41 -0.86 -1.81 -11.48
N VAL A 42 -0.24 -2.97 -11.71
CA VAL A 42 1.02 -3.35 -11.06
C VAL A 42 2.19 -3.01 -11.99
N ASN A 43 3.21 -2.35 -11.45
CA ASN A 43 4.41 -1.90 -12.13
C ASN A 43 5.66 -2.59 -11.55
N PRO A 44 6.76 -2.69 -12.31
CA PRO A 44 8.01 -3.24 -11.80
C PRO A 44 8.63 -2.49 -10.61
N VAL A 45 8.17 -1.27 -10.30
CA VAL A 45 8.63 -0.54 -9.11
C VAL A 45 7.96 -1.02 -7.84
N ASP A 46 6.73 -1.52 -7.91
CA ASP A 46 5.92 -1.85 -6.73
C ASP A 46 6.60 -2.96 -5.92
N TRP A 47 7.03 -4.04 -6.58
CA TRP A 47 7.77 -5.11 -5.91
C TRP A 47 9.17 -4.66 -5.43
N LYS A 48 9.79 -3.68 -6.12
CA LYS A 48 11.09 -3.14 -5.70
C LYS A 48 10.97 -2.32 -4.41
N MET A 49 9.79 -1.80 -4.10
CA MET A 49 9.55 -1.04 -2.86
C MET A 49 9.60 -1.95 -1.63
N TYR A 50 9.05 -3.17 -1.71
CA TYR A 50 8.99 -4.09 -0.56
C TYR A 50 9.91 -5.31 -0.66
N SER A 51 10.67 -5.50 -1.75
CA SER A 51 11.62 -6.64 -1.84
C SER A 51 12.94 -6.44 -1.10
N GLY A 52 13.22 -5.22 -0.67
CA GLY A 52 14.50 -4.85 -0.07
C GLY A 52 15.58 -4.50 -1.11
N ALA A 53 15.23 -4.48 -2.40
CA ALA A 53 16.15 -4.12 -3.50
C ALA A 53 16.69 -2.67 -3.41
N ARG A 54 16.04 -1.81 -2.61
CA ARG A 54 16.42 -0.42 -2.36
C ARG A 54 16.98 -0.17 -0.95
N GLY A 55 17.23 -1.23 -0.18
CA GLY A 55 17.53 -1.17 1.26
C GLY A 55 16.47 -1.86 2.09
N ARG A 56 16.77 -2.16 3.36
CA ARG A 56 15.89 -2.93 4.27
C ARG A 56 15.57 -2.18 5.57
N ASP A 57 15.41 -0.86 5.49
CA ASP A 57 14.97 -0.05 6.64
C ASP A 57 13.46 -0.25 6.85
N PRO A 58 12.99 -0.92 7.93
CA PRO A 58 11.58 -1.20 8.11
C PRO A 58 10.69 0.05 8.16
N SER A 59 11.25 1.22 8.49
CA SER A 59 10.51 2.49 8.48
C SER A 59 10.17 3.00 7.07
N ALA A 60 10.78 2.39 6.04
CA ALA A 60 10.57 2.73 4.63
C ALA A 60 9.68 1.71 3.88
N LEU A 61 9.03 0.79 4.59
CA LEU A 61 8.00 -0.09 4.01
C LEU A 61 6.72 0.72 3.69
N PRO A 62 6.07 0.45 2.55
CA PRO A 62 4.83 1.10 2.15
C PRO A 62 3.60 0.61 2.93
#